data_AF-A0AAW2GSU0-F1
#
_entry.id   AF-A0AAW2GSU0-F1
#
_cell.length_a   1.000
_cell.length_b   1.000
_cell.length_c   1.000
_cell.angle_alpha   90.00
_cell.angle_beta   90.00
_cell.angle_gamma   90.00
#
_symmetry.space_group_name_H-M   'P 1'
#
loop_
_entity.id
_entity.type
_entity.pdbx_description
1 polymer ?
#
loop_
_entity_poly.entity_id
_entity_poly.type
_entity_poly.pdbx_seq_one_letter_code
_entity_poly.pdbx_strand_id
1 'polypeptide(L)'
;METTIRKINLRNLARAEFEVRIIKVETPDTFYVQLKNGADDHEELNEYLQRRMERIGQNKSLFMEQIFVGMEIVTKERGKWYRGIIEEIKEERKIIINLKDIGRRMETEKYNCYELEERFKETPWQANKCSLALIEPRTSRGWTDKDIKTFKYLIEGYKGWIKIKECINEHHAVVELTKAATGLEEAKDVVQEMIKRECGRRAYHTFKPYQFGMLIPEDGRKN
;
A
#
# COMPACT_ATOMS: atom_id res chain seq x y z
N MET A 1 -20.96 0.04 19.14
CA MET A 1 -19.69 -0.73 19.06
C MET A 1 -18.76 0.12 18.23
N GLU A 2 -17.63 0.53 18.78
CA GLU A 2 -16.62 1.31 18.04
C GLU A 2 -16.03 0.41 16.95
N THR A 3 -16.23 0.79 15.70
CA THR A 3 -15.87 -0.05 14.54
C THR A 3 -14.49 0.35 14.04
N THR A 4 -13.53 -0.56 14.01
CA THR A 4 -12.23 -0.33 13.36
C THR A 4 -12.37 -0.44 11.84
N ILE A 5 -11.66 0.39 11.08
CA ILE A 5 -11.60 0.28 9.63
C ILE A 5 -11.00 -1.08 9.23
N ARG A 6 -11.82 -1.86 8.54
CA ARG A 6 -11.41 -3.15 7.98
C ARG A 6 -10.38 -2.99 6.87
N LYS A 7 -9.55 -4.01 6.67
CA LYS A 7 -8.71 -4.14 5.47
C LYS A 7 -9.39 -5.06 4.47
N ILE A 8 -9.11 -4.86 3.18
CA ILE A 8 -9.55 -5.79 2.14
C ILE A 8 -8.78 -7.10 2.33
N ASN A 9 -9.50 -8.23 2.31
CA ASN A 9 -8.91 -9.55 2.35
C ASN A 9 -8.64 -10.03 0.92
N LEU A 10 -7.38 -10.01 0.50
CA LEU A 10 -6.95 -10.37 -0.84
C LEU A 10 -7.12 -11.86 -1.15
N ARG A 11 -7.23 -12.74 -0.13
CA ARG A 11 -7.51 -14.17 -0.36
C ARG A 11 -8.89 -14.39 -0.96
N ASN A 12 -9.86 -13.55 -0.59
CA ASN A 12 -11.23 -13.59 -1.14
C ASN A 12 -11.28 -13.14 -2.60
N LEU A 13 -10.19 -12.55 -3.10
CA LEU A 13 -10.06 -12.03 -4.46
C LEU A 13 -9.18 -12.94 -5.35
N ALA A 14 -8.69 -14.08 -4.82
CA ALA A 14 -7.78 -14.93 -5.57
C ALA A 14 -8.39 -15.40 -6.90
N ARG A 15 -7.55 -15.51 -7.94
CA ARG A 15 -7.86 -16.06 -9.28
C ARG A 15 -8.61 -15.14 -10.25
N ALA A 16 -9.12 -13.98 -9.81
CA ALA A 16 -9.68 -12.97 -10.70
C ALA A 16 -8.63 -11.93 -11.13
N GLU A 17 -8.91 -11.25 -12.24
CA GLU A 17 -8.18 -10.06 -12.69
C GLU A 17 -8.92 -8.81 -12.22
N PHE A 18 -8.18 -7.84 -11.68
CA PHE A 18 -8.75 -6.61 -11.13
C PHE A 18 -8.09 -5.40 -11.77
N GLU A 19 -8.90 -4.45 -12.21
CA GLU A 19 -8.41 -3.12 -12.54
C GLU A 19 -7.96 -2.41 -11.26
N VAL A 20 -6.80 -1.78 -11.32
CA VAL A 20 -6.17 -1.09 -10.19
C VAL A 20 -5.55 0.23 -10.60
N ARG A 21 -5.36 1.09 -9.60
CA ARG A 21 -4.41 2.19 -9.64
C ARG A 21 -3.19 1.85 -8.80
N ILE A 22 -2.00 2.04 -9.36
CA ILE A 22 -0.74 1.90 -8.63
C ILE A 22 -0.47 3.23 -7.92
N ILE A 23 -0.54 3.23 -6.60
CA ILE A 23 -0.48 4.47 -5.80
C ILE A 23 0.89 4.75 -5.21
N LYS A 24 1.71 3.71 -4.98
CA LYS A 24 3.06 3.86 -4.44
C LYS A 24 3.91 2.65 -4.76
N VAL A 25 5.17 2.87 -5.06
CA VAL A 25 6.18 1.84 -5.28
C VAL A 25 7.33 2.06 -4.30
N GLU A 26 7.75 1.00 -3.62
CA GLU A 26 8.98 0.99 -2.83
C GLU A 26 10.04 0.18 -3.57
N THR A 27 9.68 -1.04 -4.00
CA THR A 27 10.47 -1.94 -4.84
C THR A 27 9.54 -2.80 -5.70
N PRO A 28 10.06 -3.59 -6.66
CA PRO A 28 9.25 -4.62 -7.32
C PRO A 28 8.62 -5.64 -6.36
N ASP A 29 9.25 -5.89 -5.20
CA ASP A 29 8.69 -6.78 -4.17
C ASP A 29 7.71 -6.07 -3.23
N THR A 30 7.62 -4.74 -3.26
CA THR A 30 6.71 -3.97 -2.41
C THR A 30 6.22 -2.73 -3.13
N PHE A 31 4.98 -2.80 -3.59
CA PHE A 31 4.22 -1.66 -4.09
C PHE A 31 2.78 -1.75 -3.59
N TYR A 32 2.03 -0.68 -3.78
CA TYR A 32 0.68 -0.54 -3.25
C TYR A 32 -0.29 -0.17 -4.36
N VAL A 33 -1.45 -0.82 -4.34
CA VAL A 33 -2.52 -0.62 -5.31
C VAL A 33 -3.85 -0.31 -4.63
N GLN A 34 -4.69 0.45 -5.33
CA GLN A 34 -6.10 0.62 -5.03
C GLN A 34 -6.91 -0.16 -6.07
N LEU A 35 -7.83 -1.02 -5.63
CA LEU A 35 -8.74 -1.76 -6.52
C LEU A 35 -9.78 -0.79 -7.09
N LYS A 36 -10.16 -0.92 -8.36
CA LYS A 36 -11.20 -0.04 -8.96
C LYS A 36 -12.57 -0.20 -8.32
N ASN A 37 -12.90 -1.41 -7.88
CA ASN A 37 -14.12 -1.66 -7.08
C ASN A 37 -14.03 -1.04 -5.66
N GLY A 38 -12.92 -0.38 -5.33
CA GLY A 38 -12.80 0.54 -4.21
C GLY A 38 -12.34 1.96 -4.61
N ALA A 39 -12.10 2.24 -5.90
CA ALA A 39 -11.67 3.56 -6.36
C ALA A 39 -12.84 4.53 -6.43
N ASP A 40 -14.02 4.05 -6.86
CA ASP A 40 -15.27 4.84 -6.81
C ASP A 40 -15.64 5.09 -5.34
N ASP A 41 -15.63 4.05 -4.49
CA ASP A 41 -15.81 4.20 -3.03
C ASP A 41 -14.76 5.12 -2.37
N HIS A 42 -13.50 5.07 -2.81
CA HIS A 42 -12.43 5.89 -2.25
C HIS A 42 -12.52 7.34 -2.73
N GLU A 43 -12.88 7.59 -3.98
CA GLU A 43 -13.08 8.94 -4.50
C GLU A 43 -14.26 9.60 -3.79
N GLU A 44 -15.39 8.90 -3.67
CA GLU A 44 -16.55 9.36 -2.89
C GLU A 44 -16.21 9.60 -1.42
N LEU A 45 -15.52 8.63 -0.78
CA LEU A 45 -15.03 8.76 0.59
C LEU A 45 -14.15 10.00 0.73
N ASN A 46 -13.19 10.18 -0.18
CA ASN A 46 -12.22 11.25 -0.11
C ASN A 46 -12.90 12.61 -0.30
N GLU A 47 -13.76 12.77 -1.31
CA GLU A 47 -14.55 13.98 -1.49
C GLU A 47 -15.41 14.29 -0.26
N TYR A 48 -16.06 13.27 0.29
CA TYR A 48 -16.90 13.43 1.46
C TYR A 48 -16.07 13.85 2.69
N LEU A 49 -14.91 13.23 2.89
CA LEU A 49 -13.96 13.57 3.95
C LEU A 49 -13.47 15.02 3.81
N GLN A 50 -13.04 15.44 2.61
CA GLN A 50 -12.59 16.81 2.37
C GLN A 50 -13.70 17.81 2.73
N ARG A 51 -14.89 17.66 2.13
CA ARG A 51 -16.04 18.56 2.36
C ARG A 51 -16.49 18.58 3.82
N ARG A 52 -16.37 17.46 4.52
CA ARG A 52 -16.78 17.35 5.93
C ARG A 52 -15.78 18.09 6.83
N MET A 53 -14.49 17.84 6.64
CA MET A 53 -13.45 18.43 7.48
C MET A 53 -13.23 19.91 7.21
N GLU A 54 -13.47 20.39 5.99
CA GLU A 54 -13.50 21.83 5.67
C GLU A 54 -14.61 22.57 6.42
N ARG A 55 -15.78 21.95 6.63
CA ARG A 55 -16.93 22.56 7.32
C ARG A 55 -16.82 22.59 8.83
N ILE A 56 -16.22 21.56 9.44
CA ILE A 56 -16.07 21.48 10.91
C ILE A 56 -15.02 22.50 11.41
N GLY A 57 -14.11 22.94 10.54
CA GLY A 57 -12.96 23.75 10.94
C GLY A 57 -11.97 22.96 11.80
N GLN A 58 -10.90 23.62 12.24
CA GLN A 58 -9.84 23.00 13.07
C GLN A 58 -10.26 22.81 14.55
N ASN A 59 -11.52 23.05 14.89
CA ASN A 59 -12.00 23.16 16.27
C ASN A 59 -12.25 21.81 16.97
N LYS A 60 -11.94 20.68 16.32
CA LYS A 60 -12.09 19.33 16.88
C LYS A 60 -10.78 18.53 16.89
N SER A 61 -9.68 19.19 17.24
CA SER A 61 -8.43 18.49 17.58
C SER A 61 -8.71 17.50 18.71
N LEU A 62 -8.12 16.31 18.64
CA LEU A 62 -8.07 15.41 19.78
C LEU A 62 -7.22 16.02 20.90
N PHE A 63 -7.57 15.73 22.16
CA PHE A 63 -6.72 16.07 23.29
C PHE A 63 -5.48 15.15 23.30
N MET A 64 -4.32 15.66 23.72
CA MET A 64 -3.06 14.90 23.68
C MET A 64 -3.11 13.63 24.51
N GLU A 65 -3.89 13.64 25.58
CA GLU A 65 -4.09 12.54 26.54
C GLU A 65 -4.99 11.42 25.97
N GLN A 66 -5.71 11.68 24.88
CA GLN A 66 -6.61 10.72 24.23
C GLN A 66 -5.93 9.94 23.09
N ILE A 67 -4.69 10.29 22.75
CA ILE A 67 -3.96 9.68 21.64
C ILE A 67 -3.20 8.43 22.09
N PHE A 68 -3.41 7.31 21.39
CA PHE A 68 -2.70 6.05 21.61
C PHE A 68 -2.36 5.34 20.29
N VAL A 69 -1.37 4.44 20.33
CA VAL A 69 -0.97 3.63 19.16
C VAL A 69 -2.13 2.71 18.74
N GLY A 70 -2.44 2.69 17.44
CA GLY A 70 -3.57 1.97 16.88
C GLY A 70 -4.84 2.81 16.72
N MET A 71 -4.87 4.04 17.26
CA MET A 71 -6.01 4.94 17.09
C MET A 71 -6.16 5.38 15.63
N GLU A 72 -7.39 5.32 15.13
CA GLU A 72 -7.77 5.80 13.81
C GLU A 72 -8.15 7.28 13.88
N ILE A 73 -7.54 8.08 13.02
CA ILE A 73 -7.62 9.54 13.07
C ILE A 73 -7.84 10.12 11.68
N VAL A 74 -8.18 11.40 11.65
CA VAL A 74 -8.06 12.24 10.46
C VAL A 74 -6.94 13.25 10.70
N THR A 75 -6.13 13.52 9.68
CA THR A 75 -5.10 14.57 9.73
C THR A 75 -5.08 15.41 8.46
N LYS A 76 -4.47 16.60 8.54
CA LYS A 76 -4.29 17.49 7.39
C LYS A 76 -2.81 17.56 7.01
N GLU A 77 -2.51 17.37 5.73
CA GLU A 77 -1.19 17.60 5.17
C GLU A 77 -1.32 18.36 3.85
N ARG A 78 -0.58 19.48 3.73
CA ARG A 78 -0.53 20.33 2.52
C ARG A 78 -1.92 20.66 1.95
N GLY A 79 -2.85 21.02 2.84
CA GLY A 79 -4.20 21.43 2.46
C GLY A 79 -5.22 20.30 2.32
N LYS A 80 -4.79 19.03 2.31
CA LYS A 80 -5.68 17.86 2.12
C LYS A 80 -5.83 17.06 3.40
N TRP A 81 -7.03 16.54 3.62
CA TRP A 81 -7.38 15.66 4.74
C TRP A 81 -7.17 14.20 4.39
N TYR A 82 -6.73 13.41 5.35
CA TYR A 82 -6.48 11.97 5.17
C TYR A 82 -6.92 11.20 6.38
N ARG A 83 -7.48 10.00 6.17
CA ARG A 83 -7.59 9.00 7.24
C ARG A 83 -6.20 8.43 7.52
N GLY A 84 -5.92 8.15 8.78
CA GLY A 84 -4.67 7.54 9.21
C GLY A 84 -4.86 6.68 10.44
N ILE A 85 -3.83 5.91 10.76
CA ILE A 85 -3.71 5.19 12.02
C ILE A 85 -2.39 5.59 12.68
N ILE A 86 -2.39 5.77 13.99
CA ILE A 86 -1.18 6.06 14.76
C ILE A 86 -0.37 4.78 14.89
N GLU A 87 0.88 4.79 14.39
CA GLU A 87 1.79 3.64 14.48
C GLU A 87 2.79 3.79 15.63
N GLU A 88 3.22 5.01 15.93
CA GLU A 88 4.25 5.27 16.93
C GLU A 88 4.03 6.63 17.60
N ILE A 89 4.30 6.71 18.90
CA ILE A 89 4.37 7.96 19.66
C ILE A 89 5.84 8.12 20.06
N LYS A 90 6.51 9.13 19.51
CA LYS A 90 7.95 9.34 19.71
C LYS A 90 8.25 10.16 20.95
N GLU A 91 7.77 11.40 20.92
CA GLU A 91 7.96 12.42 21.97
C GLU A 91 6.59 12.95 22.39
N GLU A 92 6.54 13.88 23.34
CA GLU A 92 5.28 14.40 23.89
C GLU A 92 4.35 14.98 22.82
N ARG A 93 4.89 15.51 21.71
CA ARG A 93 4.11 16.14 20.63
C ARG A 93 4.14 15.43 19.28
N LYS A 94 5.12 14.58 19.02
CA LYS A 94 5.35 13.97 17.70
C LYS A 94 4.86 12.53 17.63
N ILE A 95 4.23 12.19 16.52
CA ILE A 95 3.73 10.85 16.23
C ILE A 95 4.08 10.44 14.80
N ILE A 96 4.19 9.13 14.59
CA ILE A 96 4.19 8.53 13.25
C ILE A 96 2.81 7.97 12.98
N ILE A 97 2.26 8.36 11.84
CA ILE A 97 0.99 7.83 11.35
C ILE A 97 1.19 7.12 10.01
N ASN A 98 0.30 6.18 9.73
CA ASN A 98 0.21 5.52 8.44
C ASN A 98 -1.10 5.89 7.75
N LEU A 99 -0.97 6.60 6.63
CA LEU A 99 -2.03 6.96 5.72
C LEU A 99 -2.34 5.73 4.86
N LYS A 100 -3.05 4.77 5.45
CA LYS A 100 -3.34 3.44 4.89
C LYS A 100 -4.20 3.46 3.62
N ASP A 101 -4.80 4.59 3.25
CA ASP A 101 -5.49 4.72 1.96
C ASP A 101 -4.52 4.97 0.80
N ILE A 102 -3.35 5.54 1.07
CA ILE A 102 -2.34 5.91 0.07
C ILE A 102 -0.98 5.24 0.29
N GLY A 103 -0.88 4.31 1.25
CA GLY A 103 0.33 3.51 1.51
C GLY A 103 1.52 4.33 2.02
N ARG A 104 1.30 5.47 2.68
CA ARG A 104 2.36 6.40 3.06
C ARG A 104 2.43 6.59 4.58
N ARG A 105 3.64 6.45 5.13
CA ARG A 105 3.97 6.87 6.50
C ARG A 105 4.31 8.34 6.54
N MET A 106 3.92 9.01 7.61
CA MET A 106 4.16 10.43 7.81
C MET A 106 4.42 10.71 9.29
N GLU A 107 5.38 11.59 9.57
CA GLU A 107 5.52 12.21 10.89
C GLU A 107 4.65 13.45 10.96
N THR A 108 3.87 13.59 12.03
CA THR A 108 3.06 14.78 12.29
C THR A 108 3.01 15.06 13.79
N GLU A 109 2.36 16.16 14.16
CA GLU A 109 2.14 16.54 15.54
C GLU A 109 0.75 16.13 16.01
N LYS A 110 0.63 15.84 17.31
CA LYS A 110 -0.63 15.39 17.95
C LYS A 110 -1.80 16.34 17.69
N TYR A 111 -1.57 17.65 17.70
CA TYR A 111 -2.61 18.67 17.45
C TYR A 111 -3.11 18.73 15.99
N ASN A 112 -2.41 18.05 15.07
CA ASN A 112 -2.87 17.89 13.69
C ASN A 112 -3.77 16.64 13.53
N CYS A 113 -4.12 15.95 14.62
CA CYS A 113 -4.97 14.78 14.62
C CYS A 113 -6.37 15.12 15.14
N TYR A 114 -7.35 14.59 14.43
CA TYR A 114 -8.77 14.82 14.65
C TYR A 114 -9.46 13.48 14.79
N GLU A 115 -10.55 13.46 15.54
CA GLU A 115 -11.38 12.27 15.67
C GLU A 115 -11.92 11.83 14.31
N LEU A 116 -11.81 10.54 14.03
CA LEU A 116 -12.39 9.94 12.84
C LEU A 116 -13.85 9.55 13.11
N GLU A 117 -14.78 10.23 12.46
CA GLU A 117 -16.21 9.89 12.59
C GLU A 117 -16.51 8.47 12.07
N GLU A 118 -17.39 7.73 12.75
CA GLU A 118 -17.75 6.34 12.41
C GLU A 118 -18.18 6.15 10.96
N ARG A 119 -18.87 7.13 10.36
CA ARG A 119 -19.28 7.09 8.94
C ARG A 119 -18.10 6.90 7.98
N PHE A 120 -16.92 7.41 8.35
CA PHE A 120 -15.71 7.26 7.55
C PHE A 120 -14.99 5.95 7.83
N LYS A 121 -15.48 5.12 8.77
CA LYS A 121 -14.90 3.83 9.11
C LYS A 121 -15.51 2.65 8.31
N GLU A 122 -16.65 2.89 7.66
CA GLU A 122 -17.38 1.90 6.86
C GLU A 122 -16.62 1.44 5.61
N THR A 123 -15.89 2.36 4.98
CA THR A 123 -15.04 2.08 3.82
C THR A 123 -13.73 1.45 4.28
N PRO A 124 -13.31 0.29 3.73
CA PRO A 124 -12.03 -0.34 4.06
C PRO A 124 -10.82 0.59 3.84
N TRP A 125 -9.67 0.21 4.39
CA TRP A 125 -8.38 0.76 3.97
C TRP A 125 -8.12 0.44 2.50
N GLN A 126 -7.67 1.45 1.75
CA GLN A 126 -7.63 1.37 0.27
C GLN A 126 -6.28 0.93 -0.30
N ALA A 127 -5.16 1.10 0.41
CA ALA A 127 -3.85 0.66 -0.08
C ALA A 127 -3.62 -0.84 0.20
N ASN A 128 -3.52 -1.63 -0.85
CA ASN A 128 -3.25 -3.06 -0.79
C ASN A 128 -1.81 -3.34 -1.20
N LYS A 129 -1.07 -4.09 -0.39
CA LYS A 129 0.35 -4.37 -0.64
C LYS A 129 0.48 -5.50 -1.66
N CYS A 130 1.38 -5.33 -2.63
CA CYS A 130 1.66 -6.28 -3.68
C CYS A 130 3.17 -6.50 -3.89
N SER A 131 3.51 -7.67 -4.42
CA SER A 131 4.83 -8.02 -4.97
C SER A 131 4.67 -8.46 -6.43
N LEU A 132 5.62 -8.11 -7.29
CA LEU A 132 5.55 -8.43 -8.70
C LEU A 132 5.98 -9.89 -8.92
N ALA A 133 5.12 -10.67 -9.56
CA ALA A 133 5.41 -12.06 -9.88
C ALA A 133 6.46 -12.18 -10.99
N LEU A 134 7.11 -13.34 -11.06
CA LEU A 134 7.94 -13.79 -12.20
C LEU A 134 9.17 -12.90 -12.49
N ILE A 135 9.61 -12.09 -11.53
CA ILE A 135 10.84 -11.31 -11.63
C ILE A 135 11.64 -11.42 -10.35
N GLU A 136 12.97 -11.40 -10.47
CA GLU A 136 13.89 -11.33 -9.34
C GLU A 136 15.02 -10.34 -9.64
N PRO A 137 15.70 -9.79 -8.60
CA PRO A 137 16.85 -8.94 -8.79
C PRO A 137 17.99 -9.65 -9.53
N ARG A 138 18.76 -8.88 -10.32
CA ARG A 138 19.97 -9.42 -10.99
C ARG A 138 21.14 -9.61 -10.04
N THR A 139 21.12 -8.93 -8.89
CA THR A 139 22.20 -8.92 -7.91
C THR A 139 21.79 -9.70 -6.66
N SER A 140 22.76 -10.31 -5.98
CA SER A 140 22.52 -10.96 -4.68
C SER A 140 22.18 -9.97 -3.56
N ARG A 141 22.42 -8.67 -3.76
CA ARG A 141 22.12 -7.60 -2.79
C ARG A 141 20.66 -7.11 -2.88
N GLY A 142 19.88 -7.64 -3.82
CA GLY A 142 18.50 -7.22 -4.06
C GLY A 142 18.37 -6.20 -5.20
N TRP A 143 17.24 -5.50 -5.21
CA TRP A 143 16.90 -4.48 -6.21
C TRP A 143 17.80 -3.25 -6.09
N THR A 144 18.40 -2.85 -7.21
CA THR A 144 19.23 -1.66 -7.28
C THR A 144 18.38 -0.39 -7.41
N ASP A 145 18.96 0.77 -7.15
CA ASP A 145 18.29 2.06 -7.37
C ASP A 145 17.81 2.24 -8.81
N LYS A 146 18.57 1.72 -9.79
CA LYS A 146 18.17 1.73 -11.21
C LYS A 146 16.88 0.92 -11.40
N ASP A 147 16.82 -0.28 -10.82
CA ASP A 147 15.65 -1.16 -10.93
C ASP A 147 14.41 -0.49 -10.33
N ILE A 148 14.56 0.06 -9.12
CA ILE A 148 13.47 0.71 -8.38
C ILE A 148 12.98 1.95 -9.13
N LYS A 149 13.88 2.82 -9.60
CA LYS A 149 13.52 4.02 -10.37
C LYS A 149 12.84 3.66 -11.70
N THR A 150 13.30 2.61 -12.37
CA THR A 150 12.68 2.13 -13.62
C THR A 150 11.28 1.60 -13.36
N PHE A 151 11.11 0.76 -12.34
CA PHE A 151 9.80 0.23 -11.97
C PHE A 151 8.83 1.35 -11.58
N LYS A 152 9.27 2.29 -10.73
CA LYS A 152 8.52 3.51 -10.40
C LYS A 152 8.05 4.26 -11.64
N TYR A 153 8.97 4.60 -12.53
CA TYR A 153 8.68 5.32 -13.77
C TYR A 153 7.66 4.59 -14.64
N LEU A 154 7.76 3.26 -14.72
CA LEU A 154 6.84 2.46 -15.52
C LEU A 154 5.42 2.52 -14.97
N ILE A 155 5.21 2.33 -13.66
CA ILE A 155 3.88 2.00 -13.12
C ILE A 155 3.30 3.00 -12.12
N GLU A 156 4.11 3.75 -11.37
CA GLU A 156 3.59 4.57 -10.27
C GLU A 156 2.69 5.70 -10.80
N GLY A 157 1.50 5.84 -10.22
CA GLY A 157 0.48 6.79 -10.64
C GLY A 157 -0.41 6.33 -11.80
N TYR A 158 -0.06 5.24 -12.49
CA TYR A 158 -0.83 4.70 -13.61
C TYR A 158 -1.90 3.71 -13.17
N LYS A 159 -2.83 3.43 -14.09
CA LYS A 159 -3.79 2.33 -13.99
C LYS A 159 -3.22 1.05 -14.61
N GLY A 160 -3.78 -0.08 -14.23
CA GLY A 160 -3.41 -1.38 -14.79
C GLY A 160 -4.36 -2.47 -14.35
N TRP A 161 -3.99 -3.70 -14.67
CA TRP A 161 -4.68 -4.91 -14.24
C TRP A 161 -3.72 -5.79 -13.45
N ILE A 162 -4.20 -6.29 -12.31
CA ILE A 162 -3.48 -7.28 -11.53
C ILE A 162 -4.20 -8.62 -11.56
N LYS A 163 -3.42 -9.69 -11.58
CA LYS A 163 -3.90 -11.04 -11.33
C LYS A 163 -3.17 -11.64 -10.15
N ILE A 164 -3.90 -11.97 -9.09
CA ILE A 164 -3.33 -12.56 -7.88
C ILE A 164 -2.87 -13.98 -8.19
N LYS A 165 -1.57 -14.25 -7.99
CA LYS A 165 -0.96 -15.57 -8.11
C LYS A 165 -0.89 -16.30 -6.79
N GLU A 166 -0.51 -15.58 -5.75
CA GLU A 166 -0.31 -16.13 -4.43
C GLU A 166 -0.61 -15.05 -3.39
N CYS A 167 -1.17 -15.44 -2.25
CA CYS A 167 -1.32 -14.54 -1.11
C CYS A 167 -0.29 -14.92 -0.05
N ILE A 168 0.64 -14.02 0.24
CA ILE A 168 1.60 -14.18 1.34
C ILE A 168 0.83 -14.13 2.67
N ASN A 169 -0.13 -13.21 2.77
CA ASN A 169 -1.12 -13.13 3.84
C ASN A 169 -2.40 -12.47 3.31
N GLU A 170 -3.35 -12.16 4.20
CA GLU A 170 -4.64 -11.58 3.85
C GLU A 170 -4.57 -10.18 3.24
N HIS A 171 -3.44 -9.47 3.37
CA HIS A 171 -3.27 -8.09 2.93
C HIS A 171 -2.04 -7.87 2.04
N HIS A 172 -1.35 -8.96 1.66
CA HIS A 172 -0.18 -8.93 0.80
C HIS A 172 -0.23 -10.08 -0.20
N ALA A 173 -0.30 -9.75 -1.49
CA ALA A 173 -0.35 -10.71 -2.58
C ALA A 173 0.83 -10.56 -3.56
N VAL A 174 1.25 -11.67 -4.14
CA VAL A 174 2.11 -11.73 -5.33
C VAL A 174 1.21 -11.67 -6.57
N VAL A 175 1.48 -10.74 -7.48
CA VAL A 175 0.60 -10.43 -8.61
C VAL A 175 1.35 -10.37 -9.93
N GLU A 176 0.72 -10.87 -11.00
CA GLU A 176 1.04 -10.39 -12.34
C GLU A 176 0.45 -8.99 -12.50
N LEU A 177 1.18 -8.10 -13.19
CA LEU A 177 0.77 -6.72 -13.40
C LEU A 177 0.94 -6.34 -14.88
N THR A 178 -0.16 -5.88 -15.47
CA THR A 178 -0.20 -5.28 -16.79
C THR A 178 -0.51 -3.80 -16.65
N LYS A 179 0.35 -2.92 -17.16
CA LYS A 179 0.07 -1.48 -17.19
C LYS A 179 -0.95 -1.17 -18.28
N ALA A 180 -1.93 -0.34 -17.96
CA ALA A 180 -2.91 0.12 -18.93
C ALA A 180 -2.31 1.05 -19.98
N ALA A 181 -2.89 1.00 -21.18
CA ALA A 181 -2.59 1.91 -22.28
C ALA A 181 -2.80 3.37 -21.84
N THR A 182 -1.95 4.27 -22.34
CA THR A 182 -2.10 5.72 -22.12
C THR A 182 -1.88 6.47 -23.42
N GLY A 183 -2.92 7.16 -23.90
CA GLY A 183 -2.87 7.84 -25.19
C GLY A 183 -2.65 6.85 -26.33
N LEU A 184 -1.53 7.00 -27.05
CA LEU A 184 -1.14 6.14 -28.16
C LEU A 184 -0.29 4.92 -27.74
N GLU A 185 0.10 4.82 -26.46
CA GLU A 185 0.88 3.68 -25.98
C GLU A 185 -0.02 2.48 -25.67
N GLU A 186 0.35 1.31 -26.20
CA GLU A 186 -0.31 0.03 -25.89
C GLU A 186 -0.12 -0.37 -24.42
N ALA A 187 -0.99 -1.29 -23.95
CA ALA A 187 -0.83 -1.92 -22.66
C ALA A 187 0.46 -2.77 -22.63
N LYS A 188 1.19 -2.72 -21.51
CA LYS A 188 2.52 -3.36 -21.40
C LYS A 188 2.58 -4.34 -20.25
N ASP A 189 3.15 -5.51 -20.52
CA ASP A 189 3.63 -6.42 -19.49
C ASP A 189 4.83 -5.77 -18.80
N VAL A 190 4.67 -5.50 -17.50
CA VAL A 190 5.67 -4.74 -16.74
C VAL A 190 6.95 -5.54 -16.52
N VAL A 191 6.86 -6.87 -16.40
CA VAL A 191 8.02 -7.75 -16.24
C VAL A 191 8.86 -7.75 -17.52
N GLN A 192 8.22 -7.82 -18.69
CA GLN A 192 8.92 -7.76 -19.97
C GLN A 192 9.66 -6.44 -20.14
N GLU A 193 9.03 -5.31 -19.81
CA GLU A 193 9.66 -4.00 -19.92
C GLU A 193 10.81 -3.79 -18.94
N MET A 194 10.68 -4.32 -17.72
CA MET A 194 11.76 -4.35 -16.74
C MET A 194 12.97 -5.13 -17.29
N ILE A 195 12.74 -6.36 -17.78
CA ILE A 195 13.80 -7.21 -18.34
C ILE A 195 14.48 -6.56 -19.55
N LYS A 196 13.70 -5.96 -20.47
CA LYS A 196 14.21 -5.25 -21.65
C LYS A 196 15.14 -4.10 -21.30
N ARG A 197 14.93 -3.46 -20.14
CA ARG A 197 15.76 -2.36 -19.61
C ARG A 197 16.91 -2.86 -18.70
N GLU A 198 17.13 -4.18 -18.70
CA GLU A 198 18.09 -4.87 -17.85
C GLU A 198 17.83 -4.64 -16.35
N CYS A 199 16.57 -4.42 -15.99
CA CYS A 199 16.13 -4.23 -14.62
C CYS A 199 15.45 -5.51 -14.12
N GLY A 200 16.14 -6.26 -13.25
CA GLY A 200 15.72 -7.62 -12.89
C GLY A 200 15.98 -8.67 -13.97
N ARG A 201 15.58 -9.91 -13.67
CA ARG A 201 15.57 -11.05 -14.60
C ARG A 201 14.35 -11.92 -14.32
N ARG A 202 13.97 -12.76 -15.29
CA ARG A 202 12.85 -13.70 -15.14
C ARG A 202 13.10 -14.62 -13.94
N ALA A 203 12.14 -14.68 -13.02
CA ALA A 203 12.12 -15.68 -11.98
C ALA A 203 11.36 -16.93 -12.47
N TYR A 204 11.88 -18.10 -12.13
CA TYR A 204 11.28 -19.41 -12.48
C TYR A 204 10.33 -19.95 -11.40
N HIS A 205 10.27 -19.27 -10.26
CA HIS A 205 9.30 -19.52 -9.20
C HIS A 205 8.56 -18.22 -8.90
N THR A 206 7.26 -18.30 -8.62
CA THR A 206 6.39 -17.14 -8.39
C THR A 206 6.83 -16.30 -7.20
N PHE A 207 7.44 -16.93 -6.19
CA PHE A 207 7.95 -16.26 -5.01
C PHE A 207 9.21 -16.98 -4.51
N LYS A 208 10.28 -16.21 -4.27
CA LYS A 208 11.35 -16.60 -3.36
C LYS A 208 11.38 -15.57 -2.26
N PRO A 209 11.08 -15.92 -0.99
CA PRO A 209 11.38 -15.02 0.10
C PRO A 209 12.90 -14.87 0.11
N TYR A 210 13.41 -13.73 -0.34
CA TYR A 210 14.78 -13.37 -0.03
C TYR A 210 14.88 -13.28 1.49
N GLN A 211 15.40 -14.36 2.07
CA GLN A 211 16.07 -14.47 3.37
C GLN A 211 15.83 -13.29 4.33
N PHE A 212 14.68 -13.29 5.00
CA PHE A 212 14.54 -12.65 6.30
C PHE A 212 14.47 -13.76 7.35
N GLY A 213 15.63 -14.13 7.89
CA GLY A 213 15.76 -14.62 9.27
C GLY A 213 14.97 -15.86 9.73
N MET A 214 14.67 -16.83 8.87
CA MET A 214 14.32 -18.17 9.38
C MET A 214 15.59 -19.01 9.48
N LEU A 215 16.12 -19.10 10.70
CA LEU A 215 16.92 -20.26 11.11
C LEU A 215 16.06 -21.49 10.82
N ILE A 216 16.47 -22.27 9.82
CA ILE A 216 16.00 -23.63 9.67
C ILE A 216 16.50 -24.35 10.93
N PRO A 217 15.64 -24.93 11.78
CA PRO A 217 16.12 -25.85 12.80
C PRO A 217 16.83 -26.97 12.04
N GLU A 218 18.11 -27.21 12.33
CA GLU A 218 18.76 -28.43 11.89
C GLU A 218 18.00 -29.60 12.51
N ASP A 219 17.04 -30.15 11.76
CA ASP A 219 16.43 -31.41 12.11
C ASP A 219 17.45 -32.51 11.84
N GLY A 220 17.87 -33.13 12.95
CA GLY A 220 18.03 -34.57 13.03
C GLY A 220 18.88 -35.23 11.94
N ARG A 221 20.19 -35.29 12.18
CA ARG A 221 20.95 -36.49 11.79
C ARG A 221 21.30 -37.32 13.02
N LYS A 222 20.55 -38.41 13.11
CA LYS A 222 20.88 -39.72 13.68
C LYS A 222 22.38 -40.02 13.61
N ASN A 223 22.98 -40.33 14.76
CA ASN A 223 23.35 -41.69 15.14
C ASN A 223 23.68 -41.74 16.64
#